data_AF-A0A6L5G0P4-F1
#
_entry.id   AF-A0A6L5G0P4-F1
#
_cell.length_a   1.000
_cell.length_b   1.000
_cell.length_c   1.000
_cell.angle_alpha   90.00
_cell.angle_beta   90.00
_cell.angle_gamma   90.00
#
_symmetry.space_group_name_H-M   'P 1'
#
loop_
_entity.id
_entity.type
_entity.pdbx_description
1 polymer ?
#
loop_
_entity_poly.entity_id
_entity_poly.type
_entity_poly.pdbx_seq_one_letter_code
_entity_poly.pdbx_strand_id
1 'polypeptide(L)'
;MRDAPMGTRVTLAVLVLLGLLAYAIVVDLGANAGKVHHGVTVEGFEVSGLTESDAFGELEARAEELEETGVVFRTGPLSFRFVPSDLNWGFKVDETTDRAMEVGRTGGPFSAVWDRARTWISGVEVDWAGSFFPRSRLANSLNSLEERAALFGYVVDRDALRRAMRAAIKELPRRSSYEIPLEGSD
;
A
#
# COMPACT_ATOMS: atom_id res chain seq x y z
N MET A 1 56.32 19.72 15.22
CA MET A 1 54.91 19.35 14.95
C MET A 1 54.41 18.60 16.18
N ARG A 2 53.58 19.22 17.04
CA ARG A 2 53.03 18.54 18.22
C ARG A 2 51.82 17.72 17.77
N ASP A 3 51.89 16.40 17.94
CA ASP A 3 50.75 15.52 17.72
C ASP A 3 49.60 15.94 18.63
N ALA A 4 48.45 16.28 18.05
CA ALA A 4 47.23 16.51 18.82
C ALA A 4 46.93 15.27 19.68
N PRO A 5 46.60 15.42 20.98
CA PRO A 5 46.34 14.30 21.85
C PRO A 5 45.21 13.45 21.27
N MET A 6 45.26 12.13 21.46
CA MET A 6 44.35 11.16 20.81
C MET A 6 42.87 11.55 20.97
N GLY A 7 42.49 12.14 22.12
CA GLY A 7 41.16 12.68 22.37
C GLY A 7 40.76 13.82 21.42
N THR A 8 41.64 14.75 21.08
CA THR A 8 41.34 15.85 20.14
C THR A 8 41.12 15.33 18.72
N ARG A 9 41.87 14.30 18.30
CA ARG A 9 41.68 13.68 16.97
C ARG A 9 40.35 12.95 16.87
N VAL A 10 39.96 12.23 17.93
CA VAL A 10 38.65 11.55 18.01
C VAL A 10 37.51 12.57 18.02
N THR A 11 37.61 13.63 18.83
CA THR A 11 36.58 14.69 18.87
C THR A 11 36.41 15.36 17.50
N LEU A 12 37.50 15.69 16.82
CA LEU A 12 37.45 16.25 15.47
C LEU A 12 36.81 15.27 14.47
N ALA A 13 37.14 13.99 14.53
CA ALA A 13 36.54 12.98 13.66
C ALA A 13 35.02 12.84 13.89
N VAL A 14 34.58 12.84 15.14
CA VAL A 14 33.14 12.79 15.50
C VAL A 14 32.42 14.05 14.99
N LEU A 15 33.00 15.24 15.18
CA LEU A 15 32.40 16.49 14.71
C LEU A 15 32.30 16.55 13.18
N VAL A 16 33.31 16.06 12.46
CA VAL A 16 33.28 15.96 11.00
C VAL A 16 32.18 14.99 10.56
N LEU A 17 32.06 13.82 11.21
CA LEU A 17 31.02 12.84 10.90
C LEU A 17 29.61 13.43 11.12
N LEU A 18 29.39 14.12 12.24
CA LEU A 18 28.13 14.80 12.53
C LEU A 18 27.82 15.91 11.52
N GLY A 19 28.84 16.68 11.10
CA GLY A 19 28.71 17.71 10.08
C GLY A 19 28.32 17.13 8.72
N LEU A 20 28.93 16.02 8.30
CA LEU A 20 28.59 15.32 7.07
C LEU A 20 27.16 14.75 7.12
N LEU A 21 26.76 14.20 8.26
CA LEU A 21 25.41 13.69 8.46
C LEU A 21 24.36 14.82 8.38
N ALA A 22 24.60 15.95 9.04
CA ALA A 22 23.73 17.12 8.98
C ALA A 22 23.64 17.68 7.55
N TYR A 23 24.77 17.74 6.83
CA TYR A 23 24.80 18.17 5.44
C TYR A 23 23.97 17.25 4.53
N ALA A 24 24.12 15.93 4.68
CA ALA A 24 23.33 14.96 3.92
C ALA A 24 21.83 15.12 4.14
N ILE A 25 21.39 15.35 5.39
CA ILE A 25 19.98 15.60 5.72
C ILE A 25 19.46 16.87 5.03
N VAL A 26 20.24 17.96 5.03
CA VAL A 26 19.83 19.22 4.38
C VAL A 26 19.74 19.07 2.86
N VAL A 27 20.71 18.38 2.24
CA VAL A 27 20.68 18.10 0.79
C VAL A 27 19.49 17.22 0.43
N ASP A 28 19.19 16.20 1.24
CA ASP A 28 18.03 15.32 1.04
C ASP A 28 16.70 16.09 1.14
N LEU A 29 16.55 16.93 2.17
CA LEU A 29 15.39 17.81 2.35
C LEU A 29 15.20 18.77 1.17
N GLY A 30 16.29 19.30 0.61
CA GLY A 30 16.25 20.21 -0.54
C GLY A 30 15.95 19.50 -1.86
N ALA A 31 16.57 18.34 -2.11
CA ALA A 31 16.42 17.58 -3.34
C ALA A 31 15.06 16.87 -3.46
N ASN A 32 14.47 16.47 -2.32
CA ASN A 32 13.17 15.79 -2.23
C ASN A 32 12.04 16.72 -1.75
N ALA A 33 12.24 18.03 -1.77
CA ALA A 33 11.19 18.99 -1.48
C ALA A 33 10.03 18.80 -2.48
N GLY A 34 8.84 18.52 -1.97
CA GLY A 34 7.63 18.32 -2.78
C GLY A 34 7.54 16.99 -3.53
N LYS A 35 8.39 15.99 -3.20
CA LYS A 35 8.35 14.65 -3.80
C LYS A 35 8.04 13.54 -2.80
N VAL A 36 7.44 12.45 -3.23
CA VAL A 36 7.26 11.25 -2.42
C VAL A 36 8.64 10.70 -2.02
N HIS A 37 8.79 10.31 -0.75
CA HIS A 37 10.07 9.81 -0.24
C HIS A 37 10.50 8.52 -0.95
N HIS A 38 11.81 8.25 -1.00
CA HIS A 38 12.32 7.06 -1.66
C HIS A 38 11.92 5.78 -0.92
N GLY A 39 11.62 4.72 -1.67
CA GLY A 39 11.19 3.42 -1.16
C GLY A 39 9.71 3.35 -0.77
N VAL A 40 8.90 4.37 -1.10
CA VAL A 40 7.44 4.35 -0.89
C VAL A 40 6.76 3.63 -2.05
N THR A 41 5.90 2.68 -1.69
CA THR A 41 5.01 1.94 -2.59
C THR A 41 3.56 2.06 -2.11
N VAL A 42 2.61 1.96 -3.03
CA VAL A 42 1.16 1.88 -2.76
C VAL A 42 0.63 0.53 -3.25
N GLU A 43 0.42 -0.38 -2.31
CA GLU A 43 0.08 -1.80 -2.51
C GLU A 43 0.89 -2.45 -3.65
N GLY A 44 2.21 -2.26 -3.59
CA GLY A 44 3.19 -2.76 -4.55
C GLY A 44 3.45 -1.87 -5.77
N PHE A 45 2.76 -0.72 -5.90
CA PHE A 45 2.99 0.26 -6.96
C PHE A 45 4.00 1.32 -6.51
N GLU A 46 5.14 1.44 -7.20
CA GLU A 46 6.19 2.40 -6.84
C GLU A 46 5.80 3.83 -7.18
N VAL A 47 5.78 4.71 -6.16
CA VAL A 47 5.48 6.15 -6.30
C VAL A 47 6.66 7.03 -5.87
N SER A 48 7.81 6.42 -5.61
CA SER A 48 8.99 7.07 -5.05
C SER A 48 9.54 8.16 -5.96
N GLY A 49 9.83 9.33 -5.40
CA GLY A 49 10.44 10.44 -6.13
C GLY A 49 9.50 11.23 -7.06
N LEU A 50 8.25 10.80 -7.20
CA LEU A 50 7.21 11.54 -7.91
C LEU A 50 6.84 12.81 -7.15
N THR A 51 6.46 13.87 -7.85
CA THR A 51 5.83 15.03 -7.20
C THR A 51 4.42 14.66 -6.72
N GLU A 52 3.83 15.47 -5.85
CA GLU A 52 2.44 15.26 -5.41
C GLU A 52 1.47 15.15 -6.59
N SER A 53 1.58 16.01 -7.59
CA SER A 53 0.72 15.97 -8.79
C SER A 53 0.98 14.76 -9.67
N ASP A 54 2.24 14.34 -9.82
CA ASP A 54 2.58 13.16 -10.62
C ASP A 54 2.11 11.88 -9.92
N ALA A 55 2.34 11.79 -8.61
CA ALA A 55 1.88 10.68 -7.78
C ALA A 55 0.35 10.58 -7.80
N PHE A 56 -0.36 11.71 -7.68
CA PHE A 56 -1.81 11.75 -7.81
C PHE A 56 -2.26 11.20 -9.18
N GLY A 57 -1.69 11.69 -10.27
CA GLY A 57 -2.07 11.26 -11.62
C GLY A 57 -1.79 9.78 -11.89
N GLU A 58 -0.65 9.26 -11.42
CA GLU A 58 -0.35 7.83 -11.54
C GLU A 58 -1.27 6.96 -10.69
N LEU A 59 -1.56 7.39 -9.46
CA LEU A 59 -2.50 6.69 -8.58
C LEU A 59 -3.94 6.78 -9.10
N GLU A 60 -4.34 7.88 -9.73
CA GLU A 60 -5.66 8.02 -10.37
C GLU A 60 -5.83 7.02 -11.51
N ALA A 61 -4.89 6.99 -12.45
CA ALA A 61 -4.91 6.03 -13.56
C ALA A 61 -4.90 4.57 -13.06
N ARG A 62 -4.14 4.30 -11.99
CA ARG A 62 -4.07 2.99 -11.37
C ARG A 62 -5.38 2.60 -10.67
N ALA A 63 -6.01 3.55 -9.98
CA ALA A 63 -7.30 3.36 -9.34
C ALA A 63 -8.38 3.05 -10.36
N GLU A 64 -8.43 3.79 -11.48
CA GLU A 64 -9.35 3.53 -12.59
C GLU A 64 -9.18 2.11 -13.14
N GLU A 65 -7.93 1.68 -13.40
CA GLU A 65 -7.64 0.32 -13.86
C GLU A 65 -8.15 -0.75 -12.87
N LEU A 66 -7.92 -0.53 -11.58
CA LEU A 66 -8.38 -1.44 -10.52
C LEU A 66 -9.92 -1.45 -10.44
N GLU A 67 -10.58 -0.31 -10.59
CA GLU A 67 -12.03 -0.18 -10.48
C GLU A 67 -12.79 -0.81 -11.65
N GLU A 68 -12.23 -0.75 -12.86
CA GLU A 68 -12.84 -1.27 -14.09
C GLU A 68 -12.50 -2.73 -14.39
N THR A 69 -11.38 -3.22 -13.87
CA THR A 69 -10.99 -4.61 -14.09
C THR A 69 -11.94 -5.56 -13.34
N GLY A 70 -12.38 -6.64 -13.99
CA GLY A 70 -13.21 -7.66 -13.34
C GLY A 70 -12.40 -8.60 -12.44
N VAL A 71 -12.99 -9.03 -11.33
CA VAL A 71 -12.42 -10.04 -10.43
C VAL A 71 -13.27 -11.31 -10.51
N VAL A 72 -12.61 -12.46 -10.63
CA VAL A 72 -13.28 -13.76 -10.80
C VAL A 72 -12.89 -14.71 -9.68
N PHE A 73 -13.88 -15.28 -9.01
CA PHE A 73 -13.75 -16.32 -7.99
C PHE A 73 -14.35 -17.63 -8.50
N ARG A 74 -13.68 -18.77 -8.27
CA ARG A 74 -14.10 -20.10 -8.73
C ARG A 74 -13.76 -21.19 -7.71
N THR A 75 -14.70 -22.12 -7.51
CA THR A 75 -14.48 -23.37 -6.77
C THR A 75 -15.39 -24.46 -7.36
N GLY A 76 -14.80 -25.52 -7.90
CA GLY A 76 -15.56 -26.58 -8.59
C GLY A 76 -16.48 -26.02 -9.68
N PRO A 77 -17.81 -26.29 -9.64
CA PRO A 77 -18.78 -25.76 -10.60
C PRO A 77 -19.18 -24.29 -10.33
N LEU A 78 -18.77 -23.71 -9.19
CA LEU A 78 -19.12 -22.34 -8.84
C LEU A 78 -18.19 -21.34 -9.51
N SER A 79 -18.78 -20.30 -10.08
CA SER A 79 -18.08 -19.13 -10.60
C SER A 79 -18.83 -17.87 -10.18
N PHE A 80 -18.10 -16.91 -9.65
CA PHE A 80 -18.58 -15.60 -9.23
C PHE A 80 -17.67 -14.53 -9.83
N ARG A 81 -18.24 -13.57 -10.54
CA ARG A 81 -17.49 -12.45 -11.10
C ARG A 81 -18.14 -11.16 -10.66
N PHE A 82 -17.33 -10.17 -10.33
CA PHE A 82 -17.79 -8.81 -10.06
C PHE A 82 -16.78 -7.80 -10.62
N VAL A 83 -17.22 -6.57 -10.82
CA VAL A 83 -16.37 -5.42 -11.11
C VAL A 83 -16.43 -4.49 -9.90
N PRO A 84 -15.30 -3.98 -9.37
CA PRO A 84 -15.33 -3.16 -8.16
C PRO A 84 -16.21 -1.91 -8.29
N SER A 85 -16.23 -1.26 -9.46
CA SER A 85 -17.07 -0.08 -9.75
C SER A 85 -18.58 -0.38 -9.64
N ASP A 86 -19.06 -1.57 -10.04
CA ASP A 86 -20.46 -1.99 -9.87
C ASP A 86 -20.85 -2.05 -8.38
N LEU A 87 -19.90 -2.47 -7.56
CA LEU A 87 -20.03 -2.51 -6.12
C LEU A 87 -19.71 -1.16 -5.46
N ASN A 88 -19.61 -0.08 -6.25
CA ASN A 88 -19.30 1.29 -5.81
C ASN A 88 -18.02 1.39 -4.97
N TRP A 89 -17.12 0.42 -5.10
CA TRP A 89 -15.81 0.52 -4.50
C TRP A 89 -15.06 1.64 -5.21
N GLY A 90 -14.71 2.69 -4.45
CA GLY A 90 -13.87 3.78 -4.92
C GLY A 90 -12.58 3.86 -4.10
N PHE A 91 -11.46 4.08 -4.78
CA PHE A 91 -10.22 4.49 -4.15
C PHE A 91 -10.25 5.99 -3.86
N LYS A 92 -9.73 6.40 -2.69
CA LYS A 92 -9.54 7.81 -2.36
C LYS A 92 -8.12 8.22 -2.73
N VAL A 93 -7.95 8.61 -3.99
CA VAL A 93 -6.64 8.90 -4.57
C VAL A 93 -5.97 10.09 -3.86
N ASP A 94 -6.75 11.12 -3.52
CA ASP A 94 -6.33 12.28 -2.74
C ASP A 94 -5.72 11.85 -1.39
N GLU A 95 -6.49 11.12 -0.59
CA GLU A 95 -6.08 10.68 0.74
C GLU A 95 -4.89 9.69 0.67
N THR A 96 -4.81 8.90 -0.41
CA THR A 96 -3.69 7.98 -0.64
C THR A 96 -2.40 8.74 -1.00
N THR A 97 -2.52 9.77 -1.83
CA THR A 97 -1.41 10.63 -2.24
C THR A 97 -0.87 11.39 -1.02
N ASP A 98 -1.75 11.96 -0.21
CA ASP A 98 -1.38 12.64 1.03
C ASP A 98 -0.61 11.71 1.97
N ARG A 99 -1.11 10.49 2.18
CA ARG A 99 -0.42 9.48 3.01
C ARG A 99 0.97 9.15 2.47
N ALA A 100 1.12 8.98 1.16
CA ALA A 100 2.41 8.72 0.53
C ALA A 100 3.38 9.91 0.70
N MET A 101 2.87 11.14 0.59
CA MET A 101 3.63 12.37 0.83
C MET A 101 4.03 12.55 2.29
N GLU A 102 3.21 12.12 3.25
CA GLU A 102 3.50 12.24 4.68
C GLU A 102 4.59 11.27 5.17
N VAL A 103 4.83 10.17 4.44
CA VAL A 103 5.94 9.26 4.74
C VAL A 103 7.25 10.04 4.73
N GLY A 104 8.04 9.91 5.80
CA GLY A 104 9.29 10.69 5.93
C GLY A 104 9.13 12.02 6.66
N ARG A 105 7.91 12.58 6.75
CA ARG A 105 7.69 13.99 7.12
C ARG A 105 7.01 14.19 8.47
N THR A 106 6.11 13.29 8.87
CA THR A 106 5.46 13.33 10.18
C THR A 106 6.22 12.43 11.16
N GLY A 107 6.76 13.02 12.24
CA GLY A 107 7.57 12.35 13.26
C GLY A 107 8.89 13.09 13.51
N GLY A 108 9.07 13.58 14.74
CA GLY A 108 10.22 14.39 15.13
C GLY A 108 11.59 13.75 14.88
N PRO A 109 12.68 14.54 14.96
CA PRO A 109 13.97 14.28 14.28
C PRO A 109 14.78 13.05 14.73
N PHE A 110 14.36 12.26 15.73
CA PHE A 110 15.17 11.12 16.22
C PHE A 110 14.41 9.79 16.42
N SER A 111 13.11 9.77 16.75
CA SER A 111 12.35 8.50 16.87
C SER A 111 11.88 7.97 15.52
N ALA A 112 11.59 8.87 14.58
CA ALA A 112 11.16 8.50 13.23
C ALA A 112 12.33 8.05 12.34
N VAL A 113 13.57 8.40 12.68
CA VAL A 113 14.78 8.07 11.91
C VAL A 113 15.24 6.62 12.13
N TRP A 114 15.03 6.05 13.32
CA TRP A 114 15.40 4.65 13.63
C TRP A 114 14.44 3.63 12.99
N ASP A 115 13.13 3.93 12.98
CA ASP A 115 12.16 3.13 12.24
C ASP A 115 12.26 3.36 10.71
N ARG A 116 12.62 4.58 10.25
CA ARG A 116 12.92 4.89 8.84
C ARG A 116 14.18 4.23 8.30
N ALA A 117 15.22 4.07 9.13
CA ALA A 117 16.43 3.35 8.74
C ALA A 117 16.19 1.84 8.58
N ARG A 118 15.24 1.27 9.34
CA ARG A 118 14.83 -0.13 9.21
C ARG A 118 13.95 -0.37 7.98
N THR A 119 13.09 0.58 7.62
CA THR A 119 12.29 0.52 6.38
C THR A 119 13.10 0.88 5.13
N TRP A 120 14.20 1.63 5.22
CA TRP A 120 15.12 1.85 4.10
C TRP A 120 15.76 0.55 3.55
N ILE A 121 15.69 -0.55 4.31
CA ILE A 121 16.14 -1.88 3.87
C ILE A 121 14.97 -2.71 3.30
N SER A 122 13.71 -2.29 3.49
CA SER A 122 12.51 -3.07 3.12
C SER A 122 11.42 -2.34 2.33
N GLY A 123 11.55 -1.03 2.05
CA GLY A 123 10.46 -0.19 1.53
C GLY A 123 9.42 0.18 2.60
N VAL A 124 8.61 1.20 2.32
CA VAL A 124 7.41 1.58 3.08
C VAL A 124 6.19 1.38 2.19
N GLU A 125 5.34 0.44 2.60
CA GLU A 125 4.08 0.14 1.93
C GLU A 125 2.96 1.03 2.49
N VAL A 126 2.23 1.71 1.60
CA VAL A 126 1.08 2.53 1.93
C VAL A 126 -0.18 1.87 1.39
N ASP A 127 -1.14 1.58 2.28
CA ASP A 127 -2.42 1.04 1.86
C ASP A 127 -3.24 2.12 1.13
N TRP A 128 -3.86 1.71 0.03
CA TRP A 128 -4.92 2.50 -0.63
C TRP A 128 -5.94 3.01 0.39
N ALA A 129 -6.18 4.32 0.38
CA ALA A 129 -7.27 4.91 1.12
C ALA A 129 -8.61 4.61 0.43
N GLY A 130 -9.66 4.50 1.23
CA GLY A 130 -11.01 4.24 0.75
C GLY A 130 -11.50 2.82 1.02
N SER A 131 -12.81 2.73 1.22
CA SER A 131 -13.59 1.50 1.13
C SER A 131 -15.04 1.93 1.06
N PHE A 132 -15.72 1.73 -0.05
CA PHE A 132 -17.16 1.98 -0.04
C PHE A 132 -17.97 1.00 -0.86
N PHE A 133 -17.93 -0.27 -0.45
CA PHE A 133 -19.03 -1.17 -0.78
C PHE A 133 -20.34 -0.69 -0.14
N PRO A 134 -21.43 -0.47 -0.90
CA PRO A 134 -22.76 -0.42 -0.33
C PRO A 134 -23.04 -1.79 0.27
N ARG A 135 -23.25 -1.85 1.60
CA ARG A 135 -23.51 -3.11 2.32
C ARG A 135 -24.59 -3.95 1.64
N SER A 136 -25.61 -3.30 1.07
CA SER A 136 -26.70 -3.94 0.35
C SER A 136 -26.27 -4.59 -0.97
N ARG A 137 -25.49 -3.92 -1.83
CA ARG A 137 -25.06 -4.48 -3.13
C ARG A 137 -24.14 -5.68 -2.95
N LEU A 138 -23.19 -5.56 -2.01
CA LEU A 138 -22.33 -6.68 -1.65
C LEU A 138 -23.15 -7.82 -1.04
N ALA A 139 -24.04 -7.54 -0.09
CA ALA A 139 -24.89 -8.56 0.52
C ALA A 139 -25.76 -9.29 -0.52
N ASN A 140 -26.37 -8.57 -1.47
CA ASN A 140 -27.18 -9.18 -2.52
C ASN A 140 -26.34 -10.11 -3.41
N SER A 141 -25.13 -9.68 -3.78
CA SER A 141 -24.20 -10.48 -4.58
C SER A 141 -23.78 -11.75 -3.82
N LEU A 142 -23.47 -11.62 -2.53
CA LEU A 142 -23.10 -12.73 -1.66
C LEU A 142 -24.26 -13.71 -1.44
N ASN A 143 -25.48 -13.21 -1.19
CA ASN A 143 -26.66 -14.04 -1.04
C ASN A 143 -26.90 -14.88 -2.31
N SER A 144 -26.80 -14.26 -3.50
CA SER A 144 -26.95 -14.98 -4.77
C SER A 144 -25.90 -16.07 -4.98
N LEU A 145 -24.68 -15.86 -4.47
CA LEU A 145 -23.60 -16.84 -4.53
C LEU A 145 -23.88 -18.00 -3.58
N GLU A 146 -24.33 -17.73 -2.36
CA GLU A 146 -24.65 -18.75 -1.36
C GLU A 146 -25.83 -19.62 -1.76
N GLU A 147 -26.89 -19.03 -2.29
CA GLU A 147 -28.03 -19.79 -2.82
C GLU A 147 -27.57 -20.76 -3.92
N ARG A 148 -26.69 -20.30 -4.82
CA ARG A 148 -26.09 -21.15 -5.86
C ARG A 148 -25.15 -22.20 -5.29
N ALA A 149 -24.37 -21.86 -4.26
CA ALA A 149 -23.44 -22.77 -3.60
C ALA A 149 -24.16 -23.91 -2.88
N ALA A 150 -25.27 -23.59 -2.20
CA ALA A 150 -26.11 -24.55 -1.50
C ALA A 150 -26.68 -25.62 -2.44
N LEU A 151 -26.95 -25.30 -3.71
CA LEU A 151 -27.39 -26.28 -4.73
C LEU A 151 -26.36 -27.39 -4.97
N PHE A 152 -25.09 -27.12 -4.69
CA PHE A 152 -23.98 -28.08 -4.82
C PHE A 152 -23.50 -28.62 -3.47
N GLY A 153 -24.20 -28.31 -2.37
CA GLY A 153 -23.82 -28.74 -1.02
C GLY A 153 -22.65 -27.95 -0.41
N TYR A 154 -22.31 -26.80 -0.98
CA TYR A 154 -21.26 -25.92 -0.43
C TYR A 154 -21.84 -24.87 0.52
N VAL A 155 -21.07 -24.53 1.55
CA VAL A 155 -21.33 -23.39 2.44
C VAL A 155 -20.19 -22.40 2.26
N VAL A 156 -20.52 -21.16 1.91
CA VAL A 156 -19.50 -20.12 1.65
C VAL A 156 -19.14 -19.41 2.95
N ASP A 157 -17.85 -19.31 3.26
CA ASP A 157 -17.39 -18.47 4.36
C ASP A 157 -17.44 -16.99 3.91
N ARG A 158 -18.49 -16.28 4.35
CA ARG A 158 -18.72 -14.87 4.00
C ARG A 158 -17.55 -13.97 4.39
N ASP A 159 -16.95 -14.19 5.55
CA ASP A 159 -15.94 -13.28 6.07
C ASP A 159 -14.59 -13.54 5.43
N ALA A 160 -14.24 -14.80 5.18
CA ALA A 160 -13.09 -15.15 4.36
C ALA A 160 -13.25 -14.65 2.92
N LEU A 161 -14.43 -14.81 2.31
CA LEU A 161 -14.69 -14.32 0.97
C LEU A 161 -14.55 -12.79 0.90
N ARG A 162 -15.08 -12.04 1.88
CA ARG A 162 -14.90 -10.59 1.94
C ARG A 162 -13.44 -10.18 2.03
N ARG A 163 -12.63 -10.87 2.86
CA ARG A 163 -11.19 -10.62 2.96
C ARG A 163 -10.49 -10.92 1.62
N ALA A 164 -10.80 -12.06 1.01
CA ALA A 164 -10.25 -12.45 -0.29
C ALA A 164 -10.63 -11.46 -1.40
N MET A 165 -11.88 -10.99 -1.44
CA MET A 165 -12.32 -9.95 -2.37
C MET A 165 -11.52 -8.66 -2.21
N ARG A 166 -11.30 -8.19 -0.97
CA ARG A 166 -10.50 -6.98 -0.73
C ARG A 166 -9.06 -7.13 -1.21
N ALA A 167 -8.43 -8.28 -0.95
CA ALA A 167 -7.07 -8.55 -1.42
C ALA A 167 -7.00 -8.62 -2.94
N ALA A 168 -7.93 -9.35 -3.57
CA ALA A 168 -7.99 -9.54 -5.01
C ALA A 168 -8.22 -8.25 -5.80
N ILE A 169 -8.92 -7.28 -5.21
CA ILE A 169 -9.16 -5.97 -5.82
C ILE A 169 -7.85 -5.20 -5.95
N LYS A 170 -6.95 -5.28 -4.96
CA LYS A 170 -5.70 -4.53 -4.89
C LYS A 170 -4.55 -5.15 -5.69
N GLU A 171 -4.60 -6.46 -5.93
CA GLU A 171 -3.54 -7.19 -6.64
C GLU A 171 -3.50 -6.84 -8.13
N LEU A 172 -2.32 -6.45 -8.64
CA LEU A 172 -2.06 -6.31 -10.09
C LEU A 172 -0.65 -6.82 -10.44
N PRO A 173 -0.47 -7.60 -11.54
CA PRO A 173 -1.51 -8.09 -12.44
C PRO A 173 -2.44 -9.09 -11.74
N ARG A 174 -3.75 -8.99 -12.00
CA ARG A 174 -4.74 -9.86 -11.34
C ARG A 174 -4.58 -11.29 -11.82
N ARG A 175 -4.80 -12.23 -10.89
CA ARG A 175 -4.92 -13.64 -11.24
C ARG A 175 -6.13 -13.88 -12.13
N SER A 176 -6.06 -14.93 -12.95
CA SER A 176 -7.17 -15.34 -13.82
C SER A 176 -8.41 -15.78 -13.03
N SER A 177 -8.21 -16.29 -11.81
CA SER A 177 -9.25 -16.47 -10.80
C SER A 177 -8.69 -16.66 -9.39
N TYR A 178 -9.53 -16.40 -8.41
CA TYR A 178 -9.32 -16.65 -6.98
C TYR A 178 -10.24 -17.80 -6.53
N GLU A 179 -9.92 -18.43 -5.40
CA GLU A 179 -10.75 -19.50 -4.84
C GLU A 179 -11.89 -18.92 -4.01
N ILE A 180 -13.10 -19.50 -4.11
CA ILE A 180 -14.22 -19.16 -3.22
C ILE A 180 -13.98 -19.87 -1.88
N PRO A 181 -13.77 -19.13 -0.77
CA PRO A 181 -13.59 -19.75 0.53
C PRO A 181 -14.88 -20.44 0.98
N LEU A 182 -14.77 -21.71 1.36
CA LEU A 182 -15.87 -22.53 1.85
C LEU A 182 -15.68 -22.80 3.34
N GLU A 183 -16.77 -23.00 4.08
CA GLU A 183 -16.66 -23.44 5.47
C GLU A 183 -16.13 -24.89 5.54
N GLY A 184 -15.13 -25.12 6.39
CA GLY A 184 -14.56 -26.46 6.62
C GLY A 184 -13.56 -26.93 5.55
N SER A 185 -13.14 -26.07 4.63
CA SER A 185 -11.97 -26.32 3.78
C SER A 185 -10.70 -25.79 4.48
N ASP A 186 -9.89 -26.70 5.04
CA ASP A 186 -8.50 -26.45 5.44
C ASP A 186 -7.55 -26.75 4.27
#